data_AF-I2J103-F1
#
_entry.id   AF-I2J103-F1
#
_cell.length_a   1.000
_cell.length_b   1.000
_cell.length_c   1.000
_cell.angle_alpha   90.00
_cell.angle_beta   90.00
_cell.angle_gamma   90.00
#
_symmetry.space_group_name_H-M   'P 1'
#
loop_
_entity.id
_entity.type
_entity.pdbx_description
1 polymer ?
#
loop_
_entity_poly.entity_id
_entity_poly.type
_entity_poly.pdbx_seq_one_letter_code
_entity_poly.pdbx_strand_id
1 'polypeptide(L)'
;MLGQLTANKVTSDFFEKAVALGGDAKQVSNWLQGEVAQFLNAEGKTLEEIELIPENLVEMIAIIEDGTISSKIAKKVFVHLAKNGGGAREYVEKAGLVQISDPDVLIPIIHQVFVDNEAAVADFKSGKRNADKSFTCFLMKATKGQANPQVALKLLAQELAKLKEE
;
A
#
# COMPACT_ATOMS: atom_id res chain seq x y z
N MET A 1 30.87 18.45 -9.33
CA MET A 1 30.70 17.77 -10.63
C MET A 1 30.97 16.27 -10.55
N LEU A 2 32.10 15.79 -10.02
CA LEU A 2 32.39 14.34 -9.95
C LEU A 2 31.36 13.53 -9.14
N GLY A 3 30.93 14.00 -7.97
CA GLY A 3 29.95 13.30 -7.14
C GLY A 3 28.56 13.13 -7.76
N GLN A 4 28.18 14.03 -8.69
CA GLN A 4 26.89 13.95 -9.39
C GLN A 4 26.94 12.94 -10.55
N LEU A 5 28.11 12.83 -11.21
CA LEU A 5 28.35 11.84 -12.26
C LEU A 5 28.41 10.41 -11.69
N THR A 6 29.00 10.22 -10.51
CA THR A 6 29.04 8.93 -9.83
C THR A 6 27.66 8.52 -9.32
N ALA A 7 26.90 9.43 -8.70
CA ALA A 7 25.53 9.15 -8.26
C ALA A 7 24.61 8.76 -9.43
N ASN A 8 24.76 9.42 -10.58
CA ASN A 8 24.02 9.05 -11.80
C ASN A 8 24.40 7.66 -12.31
N LYS A 9 25.69 7.29 -12.28
CA LYS A 9 26.15 5.96 -12.68
C LYS A 9 25.58 4.87 -11.78
N VAL A 10 25.69 5.02 -10.45
CA VAL A 10 25.17 4.04 -9.49
C VAL A 10 23.66 3.84 -9.67
N THR A 11 22.92 4.93 -9.85
CA THR A 11 21.48 4.87 -10.08
C THR A 11 21.13 4.20 -11.42
N SER A 12 21.92 4.45 -12.47
CA SER A 12 21.78 3.79 -13.78
C SER A 12 22.05 2.28 -13.67
N ASP A 13 23.14 1.89 -13.01
CA ASP A 13 23.50 0.48 -12.83
C ASP A 13 22.42 -0.25 -12.00
N PHE A 14 21.86 0.41 -10.98
CA PHE A 14 20.73 -0.12 -10.20
C PHE A 14 19.50 -0.32 -11.07
N PHE A 15 19.14 0.69 -11.87
CA PHE A 15 18.00 0.65 -12.78
C PHE A 15 18.12 -0.50 -13.78
N GLU A 16 19.28 -0.62 -14.44
CA GLU A 16 19.52 -1.67 -15.44
C GLU A 16 19.40 -3.07 -14.83
N LYS A 17 19.96 -3.28 -13.63
CA LYS A 17 19.82 -4.54 -12.90
C LYS A 17 18.37 -4.84 -12.54
N ALA A 18 17.63 -3.86 -12.03
CA ALA A 18 16.22 -4.04 -11.66
C ALA A 18 15.35 -4.40 -12.88
N VAL A 19 15.60 -3.77 -14.04
CA VAL A 19 14.90 -4.10 -15.29
C VAL A 19 15.30 -5.49 -15.80
N ALA A 20 16.58 -5.87 -15.69
CA ALA A 20 17.05 -7.21 -16.07
C ALA A 20 16.44 -8.33 -15.20
N LEU A 21 16.07 -8.03 -13.96
CA LEU A 21 15.35 -8.93 -13.06
C LEU A 21 13.85 -9.03 -13.35
N GLY A 22 13.35 -8.33 -14.37
CA GLY A 22 11.94 -8.33 -14.77
C GLY A 22 11.10 -7.20 -14.17
N GLY A 23 11.71 -6.23 -13.50
CA GLY A 23 11.01 -5.03 -13.04
C GLY A 23 10.50 -4.18 -14.19
N ASP A 24 9.28 -3.65 -14.09
CA ASP A 24 8.76 -2.68 -15.06
C ASP A 24 9.62 -1.41 -15.05
N ALA A 25 10.20 -1.08 -16.20
CA ALA A 25 11.13 0.03 -16.35
C ALA A 25 10.52 1.37 -15.88
N LYS A 26 9.22 1.59 -16.14
CA LYS A 26 8.57 2.83 -15.73
C LYS A 26 8.38 2.87 -14.21
N GLN A 27 7.95 1.78 -13.59
CA GLN A 27 7.79 1.70 -12.13
C GLN A 27 9.12 1.84 -11.40
N VAL A 28 10.15 1.10 -11.84
CA VAL A 28 11.49 1.19 -11.26
C VAL A 28 12.02 2.63 -11.34
N SER A 29 11.91 3.26 -12.52
CA SER A 29 12.30 4.66 -12.70
C SER A 29 11.55 5.61 -11.78
N ASN A 30 10.23 5.44 -11.64
CA ASN A 30 9.42 6.28 -10.76
C ASN A 30 9.82 6.14 -9.28
N TRP A 31 10.12 4.92 -8.83
CA TRP A 31 10.57 4.68 -7.46
C TRP A 31 11.96 5.27 -7.20
N LEU A 32 12.90 5.10 -8.13
CA LEU A 32 14.25 5.64 -8.01
C LEU A 32 14.26 7.18 -7.96
N GLN A 33 13.51 7.82 -8.86
CA GLN A 33 13.46 9.29 -8.96
C GLN A 33 12.54 9.92 -7.89
N GLY A 34 11.57 9.18 -7.38
CA GLY A 34 10.64 9.61 -6.34
C GLY A 34 11.14 9.22 -4.95
N GLU A 35 10.66 8.09 -4.45
CA GLU A 35 10.76 7.79 -3.02
C GLU A 35 12.18 7.44 -2.58
N VAL A 36 12.97 6.80 -3.45
CA VAL A 36 14.38 6.52 -3.17
C VAL A 36 15.17 7.83 -3.08
N ALA A 37 15.07 8.71 -4.10
CA ALA A 37 15.72 10.01 -4.07
C ALA A 37 15.28 10.86 -2.86
N GLN A 38 13.99 10.86 -2.52
CA GLN A 38 13.48 11.57 -1.35
C GLN A 38 14.08 11.02 -0.05
N PHE A 39 14.17 9.71 0.10
CA PHE A 39 14.73 9.06 1.28
C PHE A 39 16.23 9.34 1.44
N LEU A 40 16.99 9.21 0.35
CA LEU A 40 18.42 9.49 0.32
C LEU A 40 18.71 10.95 0.71
N ASN A 41 17.96 11.89 0.15
CA ASN A 41 18.07 13.31 0.51
C ASN A 41 17.70 13.58 1.98
N ALA A 42 16.67 12.92 2.50
CA ALA A 42 16.21 13.12 3.87
C ALA A 42 17.19 12.55 4.91
N GLU A 43 17.82 11.41 4.63
CA GLU A 43 18.78 10.74 5.52
C GLU A 43 20.23 11.21 5.27
N GLY A 44 20.48 12.01 4.22
CA GLY A 44 21.81 12.48 3.83
C GLY A 44 22.73 11.34 3.38
N LYS A 45 22.16 10.31 2.76
CA LYS A 45 22.87 9.08 2.34
C LYS A 45 22.84 8.92 0.82
N THR A 46 23.73 8.07 0.31
CA THR A 46 23.77 7.61 -1.07
C THR A 46 23.13 6.22 -1.21
N LEU A 47 22.84 5.81 -2.44
CA LEU A 47 22.22 4.51 -2.73
C LEU A 47 23.11 3.32 -2.29
N GLU A 48 24.42 3.51 -2.23
CA GLU A 48 25.39 2.50 -1.77
C GLU A 48 25.48 2.42 -0.24
N GLU A 49 24.93 3.41 0.49
CA GLU A 49 24.94 3.49 1.95
C GLU A 49 23.63 3.00 2.60
N ILE A 50 22.74 2.44 1.79
CA ILE A 50 21.48 1.86 2.22
C ILE A 50 21.41 0.38 1.83
N GLU A 51 20.55 -0.38 2.50
CA GLU A 51 20.44 -1.83 2.32
C GLU A 51 19.51 -2.22 1.15
N LEU A 52 19.04 -1.23 0.38
CA LEU A 52 18.18 -1.48 -0.77
C LEU A 52 18.99 -2.06 -1.93
N ILE A 53 18.61 -3.24 -2.40
CA ILE A 53 19.15 -3.86 -3.62
C ILE A 53 18.08 -3.94 -4.72
N PRO A 54 18.48 -4.07 -6.00
CA PRO A 54 17.54 -4.17 -7.13
C PRO A 54 16.47 -5.24 -6.95
N GLU A 55 16.85 -6.41 -6.44
CA GLU A 55 15.99 -7.56 -6.19
C GLU A 55 14.84 -7.20 -5.25
N ASN A 56 15.14 -6.52 -4.14
CA ASN A 56 14.15 -6.12 -3.15
C ASN A 56 13.17 -5.09 -3.72
N LEU A 57 13.66 -4.17 -4.55
CA LEU A 57 12.80 -3.17 -5.19
C LEU A 57 11.86 -3.82 -6.21
N VAL A 58 12.38 -4.75 -7.03
CA VAL A 58 11.57 -5.48 -8.02
C VAL A 58 10.52 -6.34 -7.33
N GLU A 59 10.89 -7.07 -6.28
CA GLU A 59 9.94 -7.86 -5.49
C GLU A 59 8.86 -6.96 -4.89
N MET A 60 9.23 -5.82 -4.32
CA MET A 60 8.28 -4.85 -3.76
C MET A 60 7.32 -4.33 -4.84
N ILE A 61 7.80 -4.00 -6.03
CA ILE A 61 6.96 -3.55 -7.15
C ILE A 61 5.98 -4.66 -7.55
N ALA A 62 6.44 -5.91 -7.65
CA ALA A 62 5.59 -7.04 -8.01
C ALA A 62 4.43 -7.25 -7.02
N ILE A 63 4.69 -7.15 -5.71
CA ILE A 63 3.64 -7.28 -4.68
C ILE A 63 2.68 -6.07 -4.57
N ILE A 64 3.03 -4.94 -5.19
CA ILE A 64 2.10 -3.82 -5.37
C ILE A 64 1.19 -4.12 -6.56
N GLU A 65 1.75 -4.61 -7.65
CA GLU A 65 1.03 -4.92 -8.89
C GLU A 65 0.04 -6.08 -8.72
N ASP A 66 0.41 -7.11 -7.97
CA ASP A 66 -0.49 -8.24 -7.65
C ASP A 66 -1.58 -7.89 -6.62
N GLY A 67 -1.52 -6.68 -6.03
CA GLY A 67 -2.49 -6.20 -5.05
C GLY A 67 -2.30 -6.74 -3.63
N THR A 68 -1.17 -7.41 -3.34
CA THR A 68 -0.80 -7.86 -1.99
C THR A 68 -0.62 -6.67 -1.06
N ILE A 69 -0.09 -5.55 -1.53
CA ILE A 69 0.02 -4.31 -0.75
C ILE A 69 -0.46 -3.08 -1.51
N SER A 70 -0.98 -2.09 -0.77
CA SER A 70 -1.33 -0.80 -1.36
C SER A 70 -0.09 0.06 -1.59
N SER A 71 -0.16 1.04 -2.49
CA SER A 71 0.91 2.03 -2.68
C SER A 71 1.25 2.79 -1.39
N LYS A 72 0.29 2.97 -0.47
CA LYS A 72 0.53 3.59 0.84
C LYS A 72 1.37 2.70 1.74
N ILE A 73 1.10 1.39 1.72
CA ILE A 73 1.86 0.39 2.49
C ILE A 73 3.24 0.20 1.88
N ALA A 74 3.36 0.22 0.56
CA ALA A 74 4.63 0.13 -0.16
C ALA A 74 5.66 1.15 0.33
N LYS A 75 5.26 2.40 0.61
CA LYS A 75 6.18 3.40 1.17
C LYS A 75 6.78 2.96 2.52
N LYS A 76 6.00 2.30 3.37
CA LYS A 76 6.48 1.77 4.65
C LYS A 76 7.43 0.59 4.45
N VAL A 77 7.08 -0.31 3.53
CA VAL A 77 7.90 -1.46 3.15
C VAL A 77 9.24 -0.99 2.60
N PHE A 78 9.22 -0.05 1.65
CA PHE A 78 10.41 0.59 1.11
C PHE A 78 11.34 1.14 2.20
N VAL A 79 10.82 1.92 3.16
CA VAL A 79 11.64 2.47 4.25
C VAL A 79 12.28 1.36 5.08
N HIS A 80 11.58 0.25 5.29
CA HIS A 80 12.15 -0.91 5.98
C HIS A 80 13.29 -1.54 5.15
N LEU A 81 13.05 -1.80 3.87
CA LEU A 81 14.03 -2.39 2.94
C LEU A 81 15.28 -1.52 2.80
N ALA A 82 15.11 -0.19 2.71
CA ALA A 82 16.23 0.74 2.64
C ALA A 82 17.08 0.75 3.91
N LYS A 83 16.48 0.52 5.09
CA LYS A 83 17.20 0.54 6.37
C LYS A 83 17.78 -0.81 6.79
N ASN A 84 17.14 -1.91 6.40
CA ASN A 84 17.42 -3.24 6.96
C ASN A 84 17.63 -4.33 5.90
N GLY A 85 17.36 -4.03 4.62
CA GLY A 85 17.39 -5.02 3.54
C GLY A 85 16.29 -6.07 3.71
N GLY A 86 16.57 -7.28 3.22
CA GLY A 86 15.66 -8.43 3.29
C GLY A 86 14.59 -8.46 2.19
N GLY A 87 13.71 -9.46 2.25
CA GLY A 87 12.64 -9.65 1.26
C GLY A 87 11.42 -8.78 1.54
N ALA A 88 10.88 -8.15 0.48
CA ALA A 88 9.69 -7.32 0.56
C ALA A 88 8.47 -8.13 1.01
N ARG A 89 8.27 -9.33 0.42
CA ARG A 89 7.13 -10.19 0.74
C ARG A 89 7.22 -10.73 2.17
N GLU A 90 8.41 -11.18 2.58
CA GLU A 90 8.65 -11.67 3.92
C GLU A 90 8.34 -10.60 4.99
N TYR A 91 8.79 -9.36 4.77
CA TYR A 91 8.48 -8.26 5.67
C TYR A 91 6.98 -7.96 5.73
N VAL A 92 6.30 -7.95 4.59
CA VAL A 92 4.86 -7.69 4.51
C VAL A 92 4.06 -8.75 5.26
N GLU A 93 4.40 -10.02 5.12
CA GLU A 93 3.76 -11.12 5.84
C GLU A 93 3.99 -11.02 7.35
N LYS A 94 5.26 -10.84 7.77
CA LYS A 94 5.63 -10.74 9.19
C LYS A 94 5.03 -9.51 9.88
N ALA A 95 4.94 -8.39 9.17
CA ALA A 95 4.36 -7.15 9.68
C ALA A 95 2.82 -7.12 9.55
N GLY A 96 2.21 -8.16 8.97
CA GLY A 96 0.78 -8.24 8.72
C GLY A 96 0.29 -7.10 7.82
N LEU A 97 1.06 -6.68 6.83
CA LEU A 97 0.75 -5.54 5.97
C LEU A 97 0.00 -5.93 4.68
N VAL A 98 -0.36 -7.20 4.53
CA VAL A 98 -1.10 -7.72 3.38
C VAL A 98 -2.48 -7.05 3.29
N GLN A 99 -2.88 -6.68 2.07
CA GLN A 99 -4.21 -6.15 1.82
C GLN A 99 -5.26 -7.24 1.93
N ILE A 100 -6.31 -6.93 2.69
CA ILE A 100 -7.47 -7.79 2.84
C ILE A 100 -8.42 -7.49 1.68
N SER A 101 -8.52 -8.44 0.75
CA SER A 101 -9.43 -8.37 -0.40
C SER A 101 -10.49 -9.48 -0.38
N ASP A 102 -10.39 -10.42 0.55
CA ASP A 102 -11.32 -11.55 0.65
C ASP A 102 -12.68 -11.10 1.20
N PRO A 103 -13.78 -11.28 0.44
CA PRO A 103 -15.13 -11.00 0.93
C PRO A 103 -15.47 -11.74 2.23
N ASP A 104 -14.99 -12.97 2.41
CA ASP A 104 -15.29 -13.78 3.59
C ASP A 104 -14.66 -13.19 4.86
N VAL A 105 -13.60 -12.39 4.70
CA VAL A 105 -12.98 -11.62 5.81
C VAL A 105 -13.61 -10.23 5.93
N LEU A 106 -13.89 -9.56 4.82
CA LEU A 106 -14.39 -8.18 4.83
C LEU A 106 -15.86 -8.06 5.26
N ILE A 107 -16.73 -9.00 4.87
CA ILE A 107 -18.17 -8.95 5.18
C ILE A 107 -18.42 -8.98 6.70
N PRO A 108 -17.82 -9.92 7.48
CA PRO A 108 -17.98 -9.91 8.93
C PRO A 108 -17.51 -8.60 9.59
N ILE A 109 -16.42 -8.01 9.09
CA ILE A 109 -15.92 -6.72 9.59
C ILE A 109 -16.88 -5.58 9.26
N ILE A 110 -17.49 -5.59 8.06
CA ILE A 110 -18.51 -4.60 7.67
C ILE A 110 -19.73 -4.71 8.60
N HIS A 111 -20.20 -5.92 8.88
CA HIS A 111 -21.31 -6.14 9.82
C HIS A 111 -20.97 -5.66 11.23
N GLN A 112 -19.76 -5.94 11.71
CA GLN A 112 -19.30 -5.42 13.00
C GLN A 112 -19.27 -3.88 13.01
N VAL A 113 -18.83 -3.24 11.92
CA VAL A 113 -18.85 -1.78 11.77
C VAL A 113 -20.28 -1.23 11.85
N PHE A 114 -21.29 -1.94 11.33
CA PHE A 114 -22.68 -1.52 11.46
C PHE A 114 -23.18 -1.61 12.90
N VAL A 115 -22.87 -2.72 13.58
CA VAL A 115 -23.21 -2.94 14.99
C VAL A 115 -22.53 -1.90 15.89
N ASP A 116 -21.26 -1.58 15.64
CA ASP A 116 -20.52 -0.60 16.44
C ASP A 116 -20.98 0.85 16.19
N ASN A 117 -21.73 1.10 15.10
CA ASN A 117 -22.12 2.45 14.66
C ASN A 117 -23.61 2.53 14.35
N GLU A 118 -24.48 2.00 15.22
CA GLU A 118 -25.94 1.96 15.02
C GLU A 118 -26.55 3.34 14.70
N ALA A 119 -26.05 4.42 15.32
CA ALA A 119 -26.49 5.78 15.03
C ALA A 119 -26.22 6.19 13.57
N ALA A 120 -25.08 5.77 13.02
CA ALA A 120 -24.76 6.02 11.62
C ALA A 120 -25.63 5.16 10.68
N VAL A 121 -26.03 3.97 11.11
CA VAL A 121 -26.96 3.10 10.37
C VAL A 121 -28.35 3.75 10.30
N ALA A 122 -28.84 4.28 11.42
CA ALA A 122 -30.11 5.01 11.46
C ALA A 122 -30.08 6.27 10.56
N ASP A 123 -28.99 7.05 10.63
CA ASP A 123 -28.75 8.20 9.75
C ASP A 123 -28.77 7.78 8.26
N PHE A 124 -28.14 6.65 7.92
CA PHE A 124 -28.14 6.12 6.56
C PHE A 124 -29.52 5.66 6.09
N LYS A 125 -30.27 4.92 6.93
CA LYS A 125 -31.65 4.49 6.63
C LYS A 125 -32.59 5.69 6.44
N SER A 126 -32.38 6.79 7.17
CA SER A 126 -33.16 8.04 7.01
C SER A 126 -32.85 8.85 5.74
N GLY A 127 -31.85 8.43 4.94
CA GLY A 127 -31.51 9.09 3.68
C GLY A 127 -30.59 10.31 3.82
N LYS A 128 -29.91 10.46 4.97
CA LYS A 128 -28.97 11.57 5.20
C LYS A 128 -27.81 11.53 4.21
N ARG A 129 -27.55 12.67 3.53
CA ARG A 129 -26.46 12.77 2.55
C ARG A 129 -25.10 12.49 3.20
N ASN A 130 -24.26 11.70 2.51
CA ASN A 130 -22.89 11.32 2.90
C ASN A 130 -22.76 10.31 4.05
N ALA A 131 -23.84 9.69 4.54
CA ALA A 131 -23.74 8.66 5.57
C ALA A 131 -22.92 7.43 5.09
N ASP A 132 -22.97 7.13 3.79
CA ASP A 132 -22.15 6.14 3.09
C ASP A 132 -20.63 6.40 3.24
N LYS A 133 -20.20 7.66 3.16
CA LYS A 133 -18.76 8.02 3.26
C LYS A 133 -18.20 7.79 4.66
N SER A 134 -19.02 7.94 5.70
CA SER A 134 -18.61 7.69 7.08
C SER A 134 -18.26 6.21 7.30
N PHE A 135 -19.06 5.30 6.71
CA PHE A 135 -18.80 3.86 6.81
C PHE A 135 -17.50 3.44 6.13
N THR A 136 -17.10 4.10 5.04
CA THR A 136 -15.78 3.88 4.44
C THR A 136 -14.66 4.19 5.45
N CYS A 137 -14.80 5.28 6.22
CA CYS A 137 -13.81 5.63 7.25
C CYS A 137 -13.79 4.60 8.38
N PHE A 138 -14.97 4.16 8.85
CA PHE A 138 -15.07 3.15 9.90
C PHE A 138 -14.47 1.80 9.47
N LEU A 139 -14.76 1.35 8.25
CA LEU A 139 -14.21 0.12 7.69
C LEU A 139 -12.69 0.17 7.52
N MET A 140 -12.16 1.29 7.02
CA MET A 140 -10.71 1.48 6.90
C MET A 140 -10.04 1.52 8.28
N LYS A 141 -10.70 2.07 9.30
CA LYS A 141 -10.19 2.05 10.68
C LYS A 141 -10.20 0.65 11.27
N ALA A 142 -11.30 -0.09 11.10
CA ALA A 142 -11.45 -1.46 11.62
C ALA A 142 -10.40 -2.42 11.02
N THR A 143 -10.08 -2.26 9.74
CA THR A 143 -9.04 -3.03 9.05
C THR A 143 -7.64 -2.43 9.16
N LYS A 144 -7.44 -1.39 9.99
CA LYS A 144 -6.15 -0.68 10.14
C LYS A 144 -5.54 -0.20 8.79
N GLY A 145 -6.40 0.05 7.81
CA GLY A 145 -6.02 0.45 6.44
C GLY A 145 -5.52 -0.69 5.57
N GLN A 146 -5.74 -1.95 5.97
CA GLN A 146 -5.38 -3.14 5.18
C GLN A 146 -6.47 -3.50 4.17
N ALA A 147 -7.74 -3.10 4.38
CA ALA A 147 -8.78 -3.39 3.40
C ALA A 147 -8.42 -2.83 2.02
N ASN A 148 -8.59 -3.64 0.98
CA ASN A 148 -8.49 -3.17 -0.39
C ASN A 148 -9.62 -2.17 -0.68
N PRO A 149 -9.31 -0.89 -1.01
CA PRO A 149 -10.34 0.14 -1.15
C PRO A 149 -11.39 -0.20 -2.21
N GLN A 150 -10.99 -0.81 -3.33
CA GLN A 150 -11.92 -1.11 -4.42
C GLN A 150 -12.91 -2.20 -4.00
N VAL A 151 -12.41 -3.27 -3.38
CA VAL A 151 -13.24 -4.40 -2.95
C VAL A 151 -14.09 -4.02 -1.75
N ALA A 152 -13.50 -3.39 -0.75
CA ALA A 152 -14.18 -2.94 0.46
C ALA A 152 -15.31 -1.94 0.16
N LEU A 153 -15.10 -0.96 -0.73
CA LEU A 153 -16.15 -0.03 -1.13
C LEU A 153 -17.30 -0.74 -1.84
N LYS A 154 -16.99 -1.70 -2.71
CA LYS A 154 -18.01 -2.50 -3.42
C LYS A 154 -18.85 -3.32 -2.45
N LEU A 155 -18.21 -4.06 -1.55
CA LEU A 155 -18.90 -4.88 -0.55
C LEU A 155 -19.69 -4.01 0.42
N LEU A 156 -19.11 -2.91 0.89
CA LEU A 156 -19.80 -1.97 1.78
C LEU A 156 -21.07 -1.41 1.14
N ALA A 157 -21.00 -1.01 -0.14
CA ALA A 157 -22.17 -0.51 -0.85
C ALA A 157 -23.27 -1.59 -1.00
N GLN A 158 -22.89 -2.84 -1.23
CA GLN A 158 -23.84 -3.97 -1.28
C GLN A 158 -24.51 -4.22 0.07
N GLU A 159 -23.74 -4.25 1.16
CA GLU A 159 -24.27 -4.46 2.50
C GLU A 159 -25.12 -3.28 2.98
N LEU A 160 -24.74 -2.05 2.65
CA LEU A 160 -25.56 -0.86 2.89
C LEU A 160 -26.88 -0.90 2.10
N ALA A 161 -26.89 -1.42 0.86
CA ALA A 161 -28.13 -1.54 0.09
C ALA A 161 -29.12 -2.50 0.75
N LYS A 162 -28.64 -3.64 1.27
CA LYS A 162 -29.48 -4.61 2.02
C LYS A 162 -30.14 -3.99 3.25
N LEU A 163 -29.41 -3.12 3.97
CA LEU A 163 -29.97 -2.40 5.12
C LEU A 163 -31.14 -1.46 4.79
N LYS A 164 -31.34 -1.08 3.52
CA LYS A 164 -32.52 -0.29 3.09
C LYS A 164 -33.70 -1.17 2.69
N GLU A 165 -33.43 -2.42 2.33
CA GLU A 165 -34.46 -3.40 1.96
C GLU A 165 -35.06 -4.08 3.19
N GLU A 166 -34.33 -4.08 4.32
CA GLU A 166 -34.77 -4.46 5.67
C GLU A 166 -35.42 -3.31 6.46
#